data_AF-A0A1Y3REW5-F1
#
_entry.id   AF-A0A1Y3REW5-F1
#
_cell.length_a   1.000
_cell.length_b   1.000
_cell.length_c   1.000
_cell.angle_alpha   90.00
_cell.angle_beta   90.00
_cell.angle_gamma   90.00
#
_symmetry.space_group_name_H-M   'P 1'
#
loop_
_entity.id
_entity.type
_entity.pdbx_description
1 polymer ?
#
loop_
_entity_poly.entity_id
_entity_poly.type
_entity_poly.pdbx_seq_one_letter_code
_entity_poly.pdbx_strand_id
1 'polypeptide(L)'
;MALTAKQTAFVQEYLVDLNATQAAIRAGYSQRRAGEIGYQLLQKTTVQEAIKAAMDERGDRTHITQDFVLAELYKIATQGADDGPESSLKYSNKLKALELLGKHMAMFTERSEVTGTLSLTMESYLEDLDKQGEGQAF
;
A
#
# COMPACT_ATOMS: atom_id res chain seq x y z
N MET A 1 9.21 16.88 19.41
CA MET A 1 9.68 15.82 20.35
C MET A 1 10.61 14.89 19.58
N ALA A 2 11.69 14.41 20.21
CA ALA A 2 12.63 13.49 19.57
C ALA A 2 12.12 12.03 19.58
N LEU A 3 12.50 11.24 18.58
CA LEU A 3 12.20 9.80 18.52
C LEU A 3 12.94 9.05 19.61
N THR A 4 12.29 8.03 20.19
CA THR A 4 12.98 7.07 21.05
C THR A 4 13.80 6.09 20.22
N ALA A 5 14.81 5.44 20.82
CA ALA A 5 15.64 4.46 20.12
C ALA A 5 14.82 3.34 19.44
N LYS A 6 13.77 2.84 20.08
CA LYS A 6 12.87 1.82 19.48
C LYS A 6 12.01 2.38 18.35
N GLN A 7 11.61 3.65 18.42
CA GLN A 7 10.89 4.29 17.31
C GLN A 7 11.82 4.52 16.12
N THR A 8 13.06 4.94 16.35
CA THR A 8 14.07 5.06 15.30
C THR A 8 14.34 3.71 14.63
N ALA A 9 14.53 2.64 15.41
CA ALA A 9 14.67 1.29 14.88
C ALA A 9 13.46 0.88 14.05
N PHE A 10 12.24 1.15 14.53
CA PHE A 10 11.02 0.89 13.77
C PHE A 10 10.99 1.60 12.42
N VAL A 11 11.36 2.88 12.36
CA VAL A 11 11.41 3.63 11.10
C VAL A 11 12.35 2.96 10.11
N GLN A 12 13.57 2.63 10.53
CA GLN A 12 14.56 1.97 9.66
C GLN A 12 14.06 0.62 9.16
N GLU A 13 13.50 -0.19 10.05
CA GLU A 13 12.98 -1.52 9.70
C GLU A 13 11.74 -1.44 8.81
N TYR A 14 10.91 -0.42 8.97
CA TYR A 14 9.73 -0.20 8.13
C TYR A 14 10.12 0.14 6.69
N LEU A 15 11.20 0.89 6.47
CA LEU A 15 11.66 1.26 5.13
C LEU A 15 12.29 0.11 4.32
N VAL A 16 12.47 -1.06 4.93
CA VAL A 16 12.95 -2.26 4.24
C VAL A 16 11.86 -2.87 3.36
N ASP A 17 10.65 -3.03 3.90
CA ASP A 17 9.56 -3.81 3.28
C ASP A 17 8.17 -3.16 3.39
N LEU A 18 8.07 -1.98 4.00
CA LEU A 18 6.83 -1.27 4.30
C LEU A 18 5.83 -2.11 5.11
N ASN A 19 6.32 -3.08 5.90
CA ASN A 19 5.52 -3.95 6.74
C ASN A 19 5.60 -3.51 8.20
N ALA A 20 4.54 -2.88 8.70
CA ALA A 20 4.51 -2.33 10.07
C ALA A 20 4.67 -3.41 11.15
N THR A 21 4.01 -4.56 10.98
CA THR A 21 4.09 -5.66 11.95
C THR A 21 5.52 -6.19 12.06
N GLN A 22 6.13 -6.50 10.92
CA GLN A 22 7.50 -7.04 10.89
C GLN A 22 8.52 -6.00 11.34
N ALA A 23 8.34 -4.73 10.98
CA ALA A 23 9.16 -3.64 11.47
C ALA A 23 9.12 -3.53 13.00
N ALA A 24 7.94 -3.66 13.63
CA ALA A 24 7.81 -3.65 15.08
C ALA A 24 8.55 -4.84 15.74
N ILE A 25 8.46 -6.04 15.14
CA ILE A 25 9.18 -7.22 15.62
C ILE A 25 10.70 -6.98 15.59
N ARG A 26 11.23 -6.54 14.44
CA ARG A 26 12.66 -6.29 14.25
C ARG A 26 13.18 -5.14 15.13
N ALA A 27 12.36 -4.12 15.36
CA ALA A 27 12.65 -3.03 16.29
C ALA A 27 12.58 -3.41 17.79
N GLY A 28 12.29 -4.68 18.11
CA GLY A 28 12.32 -5.21 19.47
C GLY A 28 11.08 -4.89 20.29
N TYR A 29 9.91 -4.75 19.65
CA TYR A 29 8.61 -4.74 20.34
C TYR A 29 8.09 -6.17 20.56
N SER A 30 7.08 -6.28 21.42
CA SER A 30 6.44 -7.57 21.72
C SER A 30 5.85 -8.18 20.44
N GLN A 31 6.31 -9.39 20.08
CA GLN A 31 5.81 -10.11 18.91
C GLN A 31 4.29 -10.30 18.96
N ARG A 32 3.76 -10.64 20.15
CA ARG A 32 2.32 -10.85 20.36
C ARG A 32 1.49 -9.61 20.02
N ARG A 33 2.03 -8.41 20.23
CA ARG A 33 1.32 -7.13 19.99
C ARG A 33 1.89 -6.35 18.81
N ALA A 34 2.79 -6.93 18.02
CA ALA A 34 3.53 -6.21 17.00
C ALA A 34 2.63 -5.57 15.94
N GLY A 35 1.52 -6.23 15.57
CA GLY A 35 0.56 -5.67 14.62
C GLY A 35 -0.12 -4.40 15.16
N GLU A 36 -0.63 -4.46 16.40
CA GLU A 36 -1.25 -3.31 17.07
C GLU A 36 -0.24 -2.17 17.27
N ILE A 37 0.96 -2.49 17.75
CA ILE A 37 2.03 -1.52 18.00
C ILE A 37 2.48 -0.87 16.69
N GLY A 38 2.71 -1.67 15.65
CA GLY A 38 3.12 -1.16 14.33
C GLY A 38 2.08 -0.19 13.76
N TYR A 39 0.79 -0.53 13.86
CA TYR A 39 -0.30 0.36 13.46
C TYR A 39 -0.32 1.66 14.27
N GLN A 40 -0.20 1.59 15.60
CA GLN A 40 -0.13 2.77 16.46
C GLN A 40 1.09 3.65 16.16
N LEU A 41 2.25 3.04 15.87
CA LEU A 41 3.46 3.77 15.51
C LEU A 41 3.26 4.54 14.20
N LEU A 42 2.61 3.94 13.20
CA LEU A 42 2.29 4.62 11.94
C LEU A 42 1.30 5.78 12.09
N GLN A 43 0.53 5.85 13.18
CA GLN A 43 -0.37 6.97 13.47
C GLN A 43 0.30 8.12 14.24
N LYS A 44 1.49 7.90 14.81
CA LYS A 44 2.20 8.95 15.54
C LYS A 44 2.84 9.93 14.57
N THR A 45 2.48 11.20 14.67
CA THR A 45 3.01 12.28 13.81
C THR A 45 4.54 12.29 13.77
N THR A 46 5.21 12.13 14.91
CA THR A 46 6.69 12.11 14.97
C THR A 46 7.31 10.93 14.20
N VAL A 47 6.63 9.79 14.14
CA VAL A 47 7.09 8.61 13.39
C VAL A 47 6.78 8.79 11.90
N GLN A 48 5.61 9.34 11.57
CA GLN A 48 5.24 9.66 10.19
C GLN A 48 6.21 10.67 9.55
N GLU A 49 6.53 11.75 10.27
CA GLU A 49 7.50 12.76 9.84
C GLU A 49 8.89 12.13 9.62
N ALA A 50 9.31 11.22 10.50
CA ALA A 50 10.58 10.54 10.38
C ALA A 50 10.64 9.57 9.20
N ILE A 51 9.57 8.80 8.97
CA ILE A 51 9.44 7.93 7.80
C ILE A 51 9.51 8.77 6.53
N LYS A 52 8.76 9.88 6.48
CA LYS A 52 8.76 10.79 5.34
C LYS A 52 10.17 11.34 5.08
N ALA A 53 10.82 11.91 6.09
CA ALA A 53 12.17 12.44 5.96
C ALA A 53 13.17 11.39 5.47
N ALA A 54 13.09 10.17 5.97
CA ALA A 54 13.98 9.08 5.56
C ALA A 54 13.65 8.52 4.16
N MET A 55 12.38 8.57 3.72
CA MET A 55 12.01 8.28 2.33
C MET A 55 12.54 9.36 1.39
N ASP A 56 12.42 10.63 1.76
CA ASP A 56 12.93 11.77 1.00
C ASP A 56 14.46 11.69 0.87
N GLU A 57 15.18 11.46 1.97
CA GLU A 57 16.65 11.27 1.97
C GLU A 57 17.07 10.07 1.10
N ARG A 58 16.30 8.98 1.11
CA ARG A 58 16.56 7.83 0.23
C ARG A 58 16.35 8.20 -1.23
N GLY A 59 15.31 8.97 -1.54
CA GLY A 59 15.03 9.50 -2.86
C GLY A 59 16.15 10.41 -3.36
N ASP A 60 16.67 11.29 -2.50
CA ASP A 60 17.80 12.15 -2.80
C ASP A 60 19.07 11.34 -3.07
N ARG A 61 19.34 10.30 -2.28
CA ARG A 61 20.54 9.46 -2.46
C ARG A 61 20.50 8.62 -3.74
N THR A 62 19.34 8.08 -4.11
CA THR A 62 19.22 7.25 -5.32
C THR A 62 18.88 8.05 -6.57
N HIS A 63 18.42 9.28 -6.41
CA HIS A 63 17.79 10.11 -7.45
C HIS A 63 16.59 9.44 -8.13
N ILE A 64 15.99 8.42 -7.50
CA ILE A 64 14.79 7.74 -8.00
C ILE A 64 13.58 8.39 -7.36
N THR A 65 13.08 9.45 -7.99
CA THR A 65 11.82 10.13 -7.62
C THR A 65 10.65 9.63 -8.46
N GLN A 66 9.42 9.98 -8.07
CA GLN A 66 8.24 9.70 -8.89
C GLN A 66 8.39 10.32 -10.30
N ASP A 67 8.84 11.57 -10.38
CA ASP A 67 9.09 12.27 -11.65
C ASP A 67 10.13 11.55 -12.50
N PHE A 68 11.21 11.06 -11.89
CA PHE A 68 12.23 10.28 -12.59
C PHE A 68 11.64 9.01 -13.21
N VAL A 69 10.88 8.22 -12.43
CA VAL A 69 10.25 6.98 -12.91
C VAL A 69 9.27 7.29 -14.05
N LEU A 70 8.45 8.34 -13.93
CA LEU A 70 7.52 8.74 -14.97
C LEU A 70 8.24 9.19 -16.24
N ALA A 71 9.31 9.97 -16.11
CA ALA A 71 10.12 10.40 -17.24
C ALA A 71 10.76 9.21 -17.97
N GLU A 72 11.26 8.21 -17.24
CA GLU A 72 11.88 7.04 -17.84
C GLU A 72 10.86 6.11 -18.51
N LEU A 73 9.69 5.90 -17.87
CA LEU A 73 8.58 5.18 -18.50
C LEU A 73 8.10 5.89 -19.77
N TYR A 74 8.07 7.23 -19.77
CA TYR A 74 7.70 8.00 -20.96
C TYR A 74 8.70 7.82 -22.11
N LYS A 75 10.01 7.80 -21.83
CA LYS A 75 11.04 7.49 -22.85
C LYS A 75 10.81 6.11 -23.47
N ILE A 76 10.56 5.09 -22.65
CA ILE A 76 10.27 3.73 -23.14
C ILE A 76 8.98 3.72 -23.98
N ALA A 77 7.94 4.41 -23.50
CA ALA A 77 6.65 4.49 -24.17
C ALA A 77 6.70 5.22 -25.53
N THR A 78 7.63 6.16 -25.69
CA THR A 78 7.76 6.97 -26.91
C THR A 78 8.81 6.44 -27.89
N GLN A 79 9.73 5.59 -27.44
CA GLN A 79 10.72 4.95 -28.29
C GLN A 79 10.06 4.03 -29.35
N GLY A 80 10.72 3.90 -30.51
CA GLY A 80 10.36 2.90 -31.51
C GLY A 80 10.51 1.49 -30.93
N ALA A 81 9.53 0.62 -31.17
CA ALA A 81 9.53 -0.75 -30.70
C ALA A 81 9.13 -1.67 -31.84
N ASP A 82 9.67 -2.90 -31.82
CA ASP A 82 9.34 -3.97 -32.75
C ASP A 82 9.62 -5.33 -32.10
N ASP A 83 9.07 -6.41 -32.68
CA ASP A 83 9.20 -7.76 -32.12
C ASP A 83 10.21 -8.63 -32.90
N GLY A 84 10.99 -8.05 -33.82
CA GLY A 84 12.06 -8.73 -34.54
C GLY A 84 13.18 -9.21 -33.61
N PRO A 85 13.94 -10.25 -34.00
CA PRO A 85 14.94 -10.88 -33.13
C PRO A 85 16.02 -9.90 -32.61
N GLU A 86 16.42 -8.94 -33.44
CA GLU A 86 17.46 -7.95 -33.12
C GLU A 86 16.92 -6.67 -32.44
N SER A 87 15.63 -6.64 -32.10
CA SER A 87 15.01 -5.47 -31.51
C SER A 87 15.59 -5.11 -30.14
N SER A 88 15.95 -3.83 -29.98
CA SER A 88 16.39 -3.27 -28.70
C SER A 88 15.23 -3.08 -27.72
N LEU A 89 13.99 -2.96 -28.20
CA LEU A 89 12.81 -2.74 -27.38
C LEU A 89 11.59 -3.43 -27.97
N LYS A 90 11.05 -4.40 -27.23
CA LYS A 90 9.85 -5.16 -27.62
C LYS A 90 8.57 -4.36 -27.42
N TYR A 91 7.54 -4.65 -28.23
CA TYR A 91 6.24 -4.01 -28.07
C TYR A 91 5.63 -4.28 -26.69
N SER A 92 5.83 -5.47 -26.13
CA SER A 92 5.36 -5.84 -24.80
C SER A 92 5.87 -4.88 -23.71
N ASN A 93 7.16 -4.51 -23.76
CA ASN A 93 7.76 -3.59 -22.79
C ASN A 93 7.22 -2.16 -22.95
N LYS A 94 7.04 -1.70 -24.19
CA LYS A 94 6.42 -0.41 -24.50
C LYS A 94 4.97 -0.34 -24.02
N LEU A 95 4.18 -1.38 -24.29
CA LEU A 95 2.80 -1.50 -23.80
C LEU A 95 2.76 -1.49 -22.27
N LYS A 96 3.71 -2.16 -21.61
CA LYS A 96 3.78 -2.14 -20.15
C LYS A 96 4.08 -0.74 -19.61
N ALA A 97 4.97 0.01 -20.25
CA ALA A 97 5.25 1.39 -19.86
C ALA A 97 3.99 2.27 -19.98
N LEU A 98 3.25 2.16 -21.09
CA LEU A 98 1.97 2.85 -21.29
C LEU A 98 0.91 2.45 -20.25
N GLU A 99 0.82 1.16 -19.92
CA GLU A 99 -0.09 0.66 -18.87
C GLU A 99 0.24 1.29 -17.52
N LEU A 100 1.51 1.31 -17.13
CA LEU A 100 1.93 1.88 -15.84
C LEU A 100 1.69 3.39 -15.78
N LEU A 101 1.95 4.12 -16.87
CA LEU A 101 1.63 5.56 -16.97
C LEU A 101 0.12 5.81 -16.85
N GLY A 102 -0.70 5.04 -17.58
CA GLY A 102 -2.16 5.16 -17.49
C GLY A 102 -2.71 4.79 -16.12
N LYS A 103 -2.14 3.79 -15.43
CA LYS A 103 -2.48 3.45 -14.04
C LYS A 103 -2.15 4.59 -13.08
N HIS A 104 -0.99 5.23 -13.24
CA HIS A 104 -0.62 6.39 -12.43
C HIS A 104 -1.60 7.56 -12.60
N MET A 105 -2.10 7.77 -13.82
CA MET A 105 -3.13 8.77 -14.14
C MET A 105 -4.56 8.31 -13.81
N ALA A 106 -4.73 7.16 -13.16
CA ALA A 106 -6.04 6.56 -12.87
C ALA A 106 -6.94 6.36 -14.11
N MET A 107 -6.36 6.18 -15.30
CA MET A 107 -7.10 6.01 -16.56
C MET A 107 -7.76 4.63 -16.69
N PHE A 108 -7.25 3.64 -15.97
CA PHE A 108 -7.78 2.27 -15.98
C PHE A 108 -8.55 2.03 -14.69
N THR A 109 -9.87 2.22 -14.73
CA THR A 109 -10.76 1.83 -13.64
C THR A 109 -11.23 0.40 -13.86
N GLU A 110 -10.94 -0.49 -12.92
CA GLU A 110 -11.61 -1.80 -12.86
C GLU A 110 -13.02 -1.61 -12.30
N ARG A 111 -14.04 -1.80 -13.16
CA ARG A 111 -15.43 -1.90 -12.71
C ARG A 111 -15.76 -3.38 -12.54
N SER A 112 -15.90 -3.82 -11.30
CA SER A 112 -16.49 -5.12 -10.98
C SER A 112 -17.99 -4.95 -10.73
N GLU A 113 -18.81 -5.74 -11.43
CA GLU A 113 -20.22 -5.92 -11.06
C GLU A 113 -20.28 -7.03 -10.00
N VAL A 114 -20.76 -6.70 -8.80
CA VAL A 114 -21.01 -7.70 -7.76
C VAL A 114 -22.49 -8.09 -7.82
N THR A 115 -22.79 -9.15 -8.55
CA THR A 115 -24.12 -9.78 -8.55
C THR A 115 -24.18 -10.82 -7.43
N GLY A 116 -24.68 -10.40 -6.28
CA GLY A 116 -25.03 -11.29 -5.17
C GLY A 116 -26.54 -11.42 -5.04
N THR A 117 -27.05 -12.66 -5.01
CA THR A 117 -28.45 -12.90 -4.61
C THR A 117 -28.54 -12.73 -3.10
N LEU A 118 -29.14 -11.63 -2.64
CA LEU A 118 -29.43 -11.43 -1.23
C LEU A 118 -30.68 -12.25 -0.87
N SER A 119 -30.49 -13.47 -0.37
CA SER A 119 -31.60 -14.27 0.18
C SER A 119 -31.84 -13.84 1.63
N LEU A 120 -32.70 -12.85 1.83
CA LEU A 120 -33.24 -12.53 3.15
C LEU A 120 -34.31 -13.59 3.48
N THR A 121 -33.99 -14.56 4.34
CA THR A 121 -35.01 -15.45 4.90
C THR A 121 -35.68 -14.74 6.08
N MET A 122 -37.01 -14.82 6.16
CA MET A 122 -37.77 -14.23 7.26
C MET A 122 -37.28 -14.76 8.63
N GLU A 123 -36.80 -16.00 8.67
CA GLU A 123 -36.20 -16.64 9.85
C GLU A 123 -34.97 -15.88 10.36
N SER A 124 -34.06 -15.45 9.47
CA SER A 124 -32.89 -14.65 9.86
C SER A 124 -33.27 -13.29 10.46
N TYR A 125 -34.33 -12.67 9.94
CA TYR A 125 -34.82 -11.39 10.44
C TYR A 125 -35.50 -11.53 11.81
N LEU A 126 -36.23 -12.62 12.02
CA LEU A 126 -36.86 -12.93 13.30
C LEU A 126 -35.82 -13.29 14.37
N GLU A 127 -34.77 -14.05 14.02
CA GLU A 127 -33.65 -14.33 14.94
C GLU A 127 -32.90 -13.06 15.36
N ASP A 128 -32.72 -12.10 14.45
CA ASP A 128 -32.07 -10.83 14.77
C ASP A 128 -32.95 -9.92 15.62
N LEU A 129 -34.29 -9.99 15.46
CA LEU A 129 -35.25 -9.28 16.32
C LEU A 129 -35.32 -9.88 17.73
N ASP A 130 -35.29 -11.22 17.86
CA ASP A 130 -35.30 -11.90 19.16
C ASP A 130 -34.02 -11.57 19.95
N LYS A 131 -32.86 -11.52 19.29
CA LYS A 131 -31.58 -11.13 19.92
C LYS A 131 -31.54 -9.66 20.37
N GLN A 132 -32.32 -8.77 19.75
CA GLN A 132 -32.41 -7.37 20.15
C GLN A 132 -33.44 -7.14 21.27
N GLY A 133 -34.43 -8.02 21.43
CA GLY A 133 -35.45 -7.95 22.48
C GLY A 133 -34.96 -8.35 23.87
N GLU A 134 -33.92 -9.18 23.99
CA GLU A 134 -33.42 -9.67 25.29
C GLU A 134 -32.48 -8.69 26.03
N GLY A 135 -32.16 -7.53 25.44
CA GLY A 135 -31.18 -6.57 26.00
C GLY A 135 -31.73 -5.39 26.81
N GLN A 136 -33.06 -5.24 26.96
CA GLN A 136 -33.67 -4.11 27.66
C GLN A 136 -34.78 -4.54 28.63
N ALA A 137 -34.41 -5.27 29.67
CA ALA A 137 -35.24 -5.44 30.86
C ALA A 137 -34.37 -5.43 32.12
N PHE A 138 -33.89 -4.24 32.50
CA PHE A 138 -33.55 -3.84 33.86
C PHE A 138 -33.80 -2.35 34.03
#